data_AF-A0A970KMK2-F1
#
_entry.id   AF-A0A970KMK2-F1
#
_cell.length_a   1.000
_cell.length_b   1.000
_cell.length_c   1.000
_cell.angle_alpha   90.00
_cell.angle_beta   90.00
_cell.angle_gamma   90.00
#
_symmetry.space_group_name_H-M   'P 1'
#
loop_
_entity.id
_entity.type
_entity.pdbx_description
1 polymer ?
#
loop_
_entity_poly.entity_id
_entity_poly.type
_entity_poly.pdbx_seq_one_letter_code
_entity_poly.pdbx_strand_id
1 'polypeptide(L)'
;MSDNIKEIYFAGGCFWGTQAYFNKVPGVVETDVGYANGKTKNPSYKELAQTGHAETVRVVYDRSMVGLKTLLKHFFNIIDPTLLNRQGGDVGTQYRTGIYYVDDEDLDTIRAWVRMEQRKYKEPIVTEIMKLDNYYPAEEYHQDYLDKNPGGYCHIDMRKVMEIPFVDARDYKPVAKEELRKRLDDLKYKVACENHTERPFENEYWNVDEKGIYVDIATGEPLFLSKDKFDAGCGWASFSNPISEDVIVEVEDLSHGMRRVEVRSRVGDIHLGHVFDDGPDSKGGRRYCINSASIRFIPEDKMEEEGYGQYLRFIKFIQ
;
A
#
# COMPACT_ATOMS: atom_id res chain seq x y z
N MET A 1 11.50 5.16 21.89
CA MET A 1 11.22 4.68 20.52
C MET A 1 11.36 5.89 19.62
N SER A 2 11.90 5.74 18.41
CA SER A 2 12.01 6.87 17.48
C SER A 2 10.61 7.35 17.08
N ASP A 3 10.42 8.64 16.79
CA ASP A 3 9.14 9.24 16.37
C ASP A 3 8.55 8.60 15.08
N ASN A 4 9.31 7.75 14.39
CA ASN A 4 8.91 7.05 13.17
C ASN A 4 8.36 5.64 13.41
N ILE A 5 8.43 5.11 14.63
CA ILE A 5 7.90 3.76 14.91
C ILE A 5 6.41 3.87 15.24
N LYS A 6 5.58 3.16 14.48
CA LYS A 6 4.15 3.02 14.71
C LYS A 6 3.77 1.54 14.89
N GLU A 7 2.58 1.30 15.41
CA GLU A 7 2.02 -0.04 15.56
C GLU A 7 0.57 -0.13 15.06
N ILE A 8 0.22 -1.28 14.51
CA ILE A 8 -1.13 -1.63 14.06
C ILE A 8 -1.38 -3.10 14.36
N TYR A 9 -2.64 -3.47 14.57
CA TYR A 9 -3.00 -4.83 14.96
C TYR A 9 -3.94 -5.44 13.92
N PHE A 10 -3.57 -6.60 13.38
CA PHE A 10 -4.31 -7.30 12.35
C PHE A 10 -4.79 -8.67 12.84
N ALA A 11 -6.10 -8.87 12.87
CA ALA A 11 -6.74 -10.17 13.02
C ALA A 11 -7.11 -10.71 11.64
N GLY A 12 -6.53 -11.83 11.24
CA GLY A 12 -6.61 -12.33 9.87
C GLY A 12 -6.74 -13.85 9.78
N GLY A 13 -7.41 -14.48 10.75
CA GLY A 13 -7.41 -15.93 10.90
C GLY A 13 -6.27 -16.42 11.79
N CYS A 14 -5.78 -17.64 11.54
CA CYS A 14 -4.67 -18.21 12.29
C CYS A 14 -3.44 -17.29 12.25
N PHE A 15 -3.03 -16.78 13.41
CA PHE A 15 -1.98 -15.75 13.48
C PHE A 15 -0.57 -16.23 13.09
N TRP A 16 -0.34 -17.55 12.96
CA TRP A 16 0.97 -18.11 12.60
C TRP A 16 1.37 -17.70 11.18
N GLY A 17 0.44 -17.85 10.25
CA GLY A 17 0.64 -17.43 8.86
C GLY A 17 0.75 -15.92 8.77
N THR A 18 -0.13 -15.19 9.46
CA THR A 18 -0.16 -13.72 9.42
C THR A 18 1.15 -13.13 9.96
N GLN A 19 1.66 -13.64 11.09
CA GLN A 19 2.93 -13.18 11.66
C GLN A 19 4.10 -13.45 10.71
N ALA A 20 4.24 -14.69 10.23
CA ALA A 20 5.33 -15.06 9.33
C ALA A 20 5.27 -14.32 7.98
N TYR A 21 4.09 -13.90 7.53
CA TYR A 21 3.91 -13.06 6.37
C TYR A 21 4.42 -11.63 6.65
N PHE A 22 3.95 -10.99 7.72
CA PHE A 22 4.37 -9.62 8.06
C PHE A 22 5.85 -9.50 8.45
N ASN A 23 6.45 -10.56 9.01
CA ASN A 23 7.91 -10.63 9.25
C ASN A 23 8.74 -10.46 7.96
N LYS A 24 8.14 -10.70 6.78
CA LYS A 24 8.81 -10.57 5.48
C LYS A 24 8.56 -9.24 4.79
N VAL A 25 7.69 -8.38 5.33
CA VAL A 25 7.35 -7.08 4.75
C VAL A 25 8.45 -6.07 5.08
N PRO A 26 9.15 -5.49 4.09
CA PRO A 26 10.17 -4.48 4.37
C PRO A 26 9.60 -3.28 5.13
N GLY A 27 10.31 -2.83 6.16
CA GLY A 27 9.88 -1.75 7.05
C GLY A 27 9.11 -2.21 8.29
N VAL A 28 8.65 -3.47 8.34
CA VAL A 28 8.21 -4.09 9.60
C VAL A 28 9.43 -4.37 10.46
N VAL A 29 9.39 -3.94 11.72
CA VAL A 29 10.53 -4.00 12.66
C VAL A 29 10.37 -5.09 13.70
N GLU A 30 9.14 -5.33 14.14
CA GLU A 30 8.81 -6.32 15.16
C GLU A 30 7.37 -6.81 14.95
N THR A 31 7.14 -8.09 15.21
CA THR A 31 5.79 -8.64 15.31
C THR A 31 5.67 -9.57 16.50
N ASP A 32 4.46 -9.66 17.05
CA ASP A 32 4.09 -10.64 18.06
C ASP A 32 2.63 -11.03 17.90
N VAL A 33 2.31 -12.25 18.34
CA VAL A 33 0.96 -12.81 18.25
C VAL A 33 0.28 -12.80 19.61
N GLY A 34 -1.03 -12.58 19.60
CA GLY A 34 -1.81 -12.44 20.81
C GLY A 34 -3.31 -12.44 20.58
N TYR A 35 -4.03 -12.06 21.62
CA TYR A 35 -5.48 -12.13 21.72
C TYR A 35 -6.03 -10.73 21.99
N ALA A 36 -6.82 -10.20 21.06
CA ALA A 36 -7.31 -8.83 21.12
C ALA A 36 -8.83 -8.71 21.26
N ASN A 37 -9.26 -7.62 21.89
CA ASN A 37 -10.64 -7.13 21.90
C ASN A 37 -11.68 -8.15 22.38
N GLY A 38 -11.30 -9.01 23.33
CA GLY A 38 -12.22 -9.90 24.03
C GLY A 38 -12.64 -9.39 25.41
N LYS A 39 -13.41 -10.22 26.12
CA LYS A 39 -14.11 -9.83 27.36
C LYS A 39 -13.38 -10.27 28.63
N THR A 40 -12.46 -11.21 28.53
CA THR A 40 -11.74 -11.77 29.68
C THR A 40 -10.32 -11.19 29.78
N LYS A 41 -9.76 -11.18 30.99
CA LYS A 41 -8.36 -10.80 31.21
C LYS A 41 -7.45 -12.01 31.04
N ASN A 42 -6.31 -11.83 30.38
CA ASN A 42 -5.27 -12.85 30.17
C ASN A 42 -5.85 -14.19 29.68
N PRO A 43 -6.55 -14.24 28.52
CA PRO A 43 -7.05 -15.49 27.97
C PRO A 43 -5.88 -16.44 27.64
N SER A 44 -6.14 -17.74 27.72
CA SER A 44 -5.24 -18.76 27.19
C SER A 44 -5.77 -19.30 25.87
N TYR A 45 -4.90 -19.90 25.05
CA TYR A 45 -5.31 -20.51 23.78
C TYR A 45 -6.48 -21.50 23.95
N LYS A 46 -6.50 -22.26 25.06
CA LYS A 46 -7.52 -23.29 25.35
C LYS A 46 -8.92 -22.73 25.56
N GLU A 47 -9.02 -21.49 26.03
CA GLU A 47 -10.28 -20.83 26.37
C GLU A 47 -10.69 -19.79 25.32
N LEU A 48 -9.86 -19.57 24.30
CA LEU A 48 -9.96 -18.45 23.38
C LEU A 48 -11.34 -18.35 22.72
N ALA A 49 -11.89 -19.47 22.27
CA ALA A 49 -13.19 -19.55 21.60
C ALA A 49 -14.36 -19.04 22.48
N GLN A 50 -14.25 -19.06 23.80
CA GLN A 50 -15.31 -18.59 24.71
C GLN A 50 -15.08 -17.15 25.22
N THR A 51 -13.91 -16.59 24.98
CA THR A 51 -13.48 -15.33 25.60
C THR A 51 -13.85 -14.08 24.77
N GLY A 52 -14.18 -14.27 23.50
CA GLY A 52 -14.49 -13.20 22.55
C GLY A 52 -13.28 -12.50 21.94
N HIS A 53 -12.06 -12.91 22.30
CA HIS A 53 -10.84 -12.37 21.70
C HIS A 53 -10.67 -12.84 20.24
N ALA A 54 -9.95 -12.06 19.43
CA ALA A 54 -9.45 -12.46 18.10
C ALA A 54 -7.97 -12.84 18.19
N GLU A 55 -7.57 -13.88 17.47
CA GLU A 55 -6.15 -14.08 17.13
C GLU A 55 -5.66 -12.89 16.31
N THR A 56 -4.64 -12.22 16.83
CA THR A 56 -4.21 -10.90 16.34
C THR A 56 -2.69 -10.84 16.30
N VAL A 57 -2.16 -10.29 15.23
CA VAL A 57 -0.74 -9.95 15.10
C VAL A 57 -0.56 -8.46 15.40
N ARG A 58 0.30 -8.14 16.36
CA ARG A 58 0.83 -6.78 16.51
C ARG A 58 1.92 -6.59 15.47
N VAL A 59 1.82 -5.54 14.66
CA VAL A 59 2.81 -5.19 13.64
C VAL A 59 3.39 -3.83 13.99
N VAL A 60 4.66 -3.82 14.39
CA VAL A 60 5.43 -2.60 14.64
C VAL A 60 6.23 -2.30 13.38
N TYR A 61 6.15 -1.08 12.88
CA TYR A 61 6.75 -0.68 11.59
C TYR A 61 7.40 0.69 11.64
N ASP A 62 8.42 0.88 10.80
CA ASP A 62 9.06 2.18 10.56
C ASP A 62 8.32 2.91 9.45
N ARG A 63 7.58 3.96 9.82
CA ARG A 63 6.78 4.78 8.90
C ARG A 63 7.61 5.52 7.85
N SER A 64 8.93 5.62 8.04
CA SER A 64 9.82 6.19 7.03
C SER A 64 10.12 5.22 5.88
N MET A 65 9.87 3.92 6.09
CA MET A 65 10.06 2.87 5.09
C MET A 65 8.74 2.39 4.49
N VAL A 66 7.74 2.09 5.32
CA VAL A 66 6.46 1.54 4.90
C VAL A 66 5.30 2.27 5.56
N GLY A 67 4.30 2.66 4.79
CA GLY A 67 3.11 3.34 5.29
C GLY A 67 1.95 2.39 5.59
N LEU A 68 0.97 2.89 6.31
CA LEU A 68 -0.23 2.14 6.69
C LEU A 68 -0.99 1.60 5.47
N LYS A 69 -1.11 2.37 4.38
CA LYS A 69 -1.78 1.92 3.15
C LYS A 69 -1.13 0.67 2.56
N THR A 70 0.21 0.60 2.53
CA THR A 70 0.93 -0.60 2.09
C THR A 70 0.69 -1.79 3.02
N LEU A 71 0.67 -1.59 4.34
CA LEU A 71 0.35 -2.65 5.30
C LEU A 71 -1.09 -3.16 5.14
N LEU A 72 -2.06 -2.27 4.89
CA LEU A 72 -3.44 -2.63 4.58
C LEU A 72 -3.53 -3.42 3.27
N LYS A 73 -2.77 -3.02 2.24
CA LYS A 73 -2.67 -3.76 0.97
C LYS A 73 -2.15 -5.18 1.19
N HIS A 74 -1.10 -5.33 1.99
CA HIS A 74 -0.58 -6.63 2.40
C HIS A 74 -1.64 -7.47 3.13
N PHE A 75 -2.31 -6.89 4.13
CA PHE A 75 -3.36 -7.55 4.91
C PHE A 75 -4.49 -8.07 4.02
N PHE A 76 -5.10 -7.20 3.21
CA PHE A 76 -6.19 -7.58 2.30
C PHE A 76 -5.76 -8.56 1.19
N ASN A 77 -4.47 -8.63 0.85
CA ASN A 77 -3.98 -9.62 -0.11
C ASN A 77 -3.94 -11.05 0.46
N ILE A 78 -3.89 -11.21 1.79
CA ILE A 78 -3.74 -12.53 2.44
C ILE A 78 -5.01 -13.06 3.11
N ILE A 79 -6.05 -12.23 3.24
CA ILE A 79 -7.34 -12.64 3.82
C ILE A 79 -8.45 -12.75 2.78
N ASP A 80 -9.52 -13.45 3.14
CA ASP A 80 -10.84 -13.27 2.54
C ASP A 80 -11.68 -12.32 3.42
N PRO A 81 -11.86 -11.05 3.01
CA PRO A 81 -12.53 -10.06 3.85
C PRO A 81 -14.05 -10.23 3.90
N THR A 82 -14.63 -11.17 3.15
CA THR A 82 -16.09 -11.41 3.06
C THR A 82 -16.57 -12.55 3.95
N LEU A 83 -15.64 -13.38 4.46
CA LEU A 83 -15.97 -14.51 5.32
C LEU A 83 -16.10 -14.09 6.79
N LEU A 84 -17.31 -14.23 7.32
CA LEU A 84 -17.58 -13.96 8.73
C LEU A 84 -17.03 -15.09 9.61
N ASN A 85 -16.19 -14.74 10.60
CA ASN A 85 -15.65 -15.66 11.62
C ASN A 85 -14.94 -16.90 11.02
N ARG A 86 -14.21 -16.71 9.91
CA ARG A 86 -13.51 -17.78 9.21
C ARG A 86 -12.39 -17.24 8.34
N GLN A 87 -11.27 -17.96 8.26
CA GLN A 87 -10.25 -17.82 7.22
C GLN A 87 -9.74 -19.21 6.83
N GLY A 88 -9.74 -19.52 5.53
CA GLY A 88 -9.36 -20.85 5.05
C GLY A 88 -10.17 -21.99 5.70
N GLY A 89 -9.45 -22.92 6.33
CA GLY A 89 -10.04 -24.03 7.09
C GLY A 89 -10.43 -23.68 8.53
N ASP A 90 -9.99 -22.53 9.04
CA ASP A 90 -10.13 -22.14 10.44
C ASP A 90 -11.46 -21.40 10.67
N VAL A 91 -12.34 -21.97 11.49
CA VAL A 91 -13.70 -21.47 11.75
C VAL A 91 -13.89 -21.14 13.23
N GLY A 92 -14.38 -19.95 13.52
CA GLY A 92 -14.62 -19.46 14.88
C GLY A 92 -14.46 -17.95 14.99
N THR A 93 -15.07 -17.36 16.02
CA THR A 93 -15.00 -15.91 16.27
C THR A 93 -13.56 -15.43 16.54
N GLN A 94 -12.70 -16.32 17.03
CA GLN A 94 -11.27 -16.05 17.20
C GLN A 94 -10.53 -15.86 15.87
N TYR A 95 -11.10 -16.34 14.75
CA TYR A 95 -10.54 -16.24 13.40
C TYR A 95 -11.24 -15.18 12.54
N ARG A 96 -12.02 -14.28 13.16
CA ARG A 96 -12.64 -13.16 12.46
C ARG A 96 -11.56 -12.22 11.89
N THR A 97 -11.90 -11.50 10.82
CA THR A 97 -11.03 -10.47 10.27
C THR A 97 -11.26 -9.15 10.99
N GLY A 98 -10.18 -8.46 11.37
CA GLY A 98 -10.26 -7.21 12.11
C GLY A 98 -9.00 -6.36 11.98
N ILE A 99 -9.19 -5.04 12.00
CA ILE A 99 -8.12 -4.05 12.03
C ILE A 99 -8.30 -3.24 13.31
N TYR A 100 -7.35 -3.36 14.24
CA TYR A 100 -7.39 -2.68 15.52
C TYR A 100 -6.33 -1.58 15.58
N TYR A 101 -6.80 -0.33 15.60
CA TYR A 101 -5.91 0.84 15.63
C TYR A 101 -5.68 1.32 17.06
N VAL A 102 -4.49 1.87 17.30
CA VAL A 102 -4.12 2.54 18.56
C VAL A 102 -4.29 4.05 18.41
N ASP A 103 -3.76 4.60 17.32
CA ASP A 103 -3.83 6.02 16.99
C ASP A 103 -5.15 6.36 16.27
N ASP A 104 -5.91 7.33 16.80
CA ASP A 104 -7.18 7.76 16.19
C ASP A 104 -6.97 8.40 14.80
N GLU A 105 -5.77 8.89 14.50
CA GLU A 105 -5.38 9.47 13.20
C GLU A 105 -5.41 8.45 12.05
N ASP A 106 -5.25 7.16 12.35
CA ASP A 106 -5.20 6.11 11.34
C ASP A 106 -6.62 5.70 10.86
N LEU A 107 -7.66 6.02 11.64
CA LEU A 107 -9.03 5.56 11.42
C LEU A 107 -9.59 5.95 10.05
N ASP A 108 -9.40 7.19 9.64
CA ASP A 108 -9.93 7.68 8.35
C ASP A 108 -9.23 7.00 7.17
N THR A 109 -7.92 6.76 7.30
CA THR A 109 -7.14 6.01 6.29
C THR A 109 -7.65 4.57 6.18
N ILE A 110 -7.87 3.89 7.31
CA ILE A 110 -8.38 2.51 7.33
C ILE A 110 -9.78 2.44 6.72
N ARG A 111 -10.69 3.35 7.10
CA ARG A 111 -12.06 3.39 6.56
C ARG A 111 -12.08 3.68 5.07
N ALA A 112 -11.27 4.65 4.61
CA ALA A 112 -11.15 4.96 3.20
C ALA A 112 -10.63 3.75 2.41
N TRP A 113 -9.62 3.05 2.94
CA TRP A 113 -9.11 1.82 2.35
C TRP A 113 -10.20 0.75 2.21
N VAL A 114 -10.90 0.42 3.29
CA VAL A 114 -11.96 -0.61 3.27
C VAL A 114 -13.09 -0.24 2.32
N ARG A 115 -13.47 1.04 2.22
CA ARG A 115 -14.47 1.51 1.24
C ARG A 115 -14.01 1.29 -0.20
N MET A 116 -12.73 1.50 -0.49
CA MET A 116 -12.18 1.25 -1.83
C MET A 116 -12.05 -0.25 -2.10
N GLU A 117 -11.58 -1.01 -1.11
CA GLU A 117 -11.44 -2.46 -1.21
C GLU A 117 -12.78 -3.16 -1.48
N GLN A 118 -13.87 -2.66 -0.89
CA GLN A 118 -15.23 -3.16 -1.12
C GLN A 118 -15.62 -3.20 -2.60
N ARG A 119 -15.08 -2.31 -3.45
CA ARG A 119 -15.40 -2.29 -4.90
C ARG A 119 -14.96 -3.57 -5.62
N LYS A 120 -14.02 -4.32 -5.06
CA LYS A 120 -13.53 -5.59 -5.62
C LYS A 120 -14.44 -6.78 -5.30
N TYR A 121 -15.36 -6.63 -4.34
CA TYR A 121 -16.20 -7.70 -3.82
C TYR A 121 -17.69 -7.37 -4.03
N LYS A 122 -18.48 -8.37 -4.42
CA LYS A 122 -19.94 -8.21 -4.47
C LYS A 122 -20.55 -8.33 -3.08
N GLU A 123 -19.99 -9.26 -2.30
CA GLU A 123 -20.32 -9.52 -0.92
C GLU A 123 -19.76 -8.39 -0.03
N PRO A 124 -20.47 -8.01 1.04
CA PRO A 124 -19.98 -6.99 1.95
C PRO A 124 -18.70 -7.48 2.67
N ILE A 125 -17.71 -6.61 2.76
CA ILE A 125 -16.54 -6.80 3.63
C ILE A 125 -17.05 -6.80 5.08
N VAL A 126 -16.71 -7.86 5.81
CA VAL A 126 -17.09 -8.06 7.21
C VAL A 126 -15.93 -7.81 8.18
N THR A 127 -14.75 -7.42 7.66
CA THR A 127 -13.60 -7.02 8.47
C THR A 127 -13.96 -5.85 9.38
N GLU A 128 -13.90 -6.09 10.68
CA GLU A 128 -14.24 -5.06 11.66
C GLU A 128 -13.12 -4.02 11.79
N ILE A 129 -13.50 -2.76 12.00
CA ILE A 129 -12.56 -1.67 12.25
C ILE A 129 -12.88 -1.11 13.63
N MET A 130 -12.01 -1.35 14.59
CA MET A 130 -12.24 -0.96 15.99
C MET A 130 -10.98 -0.36 16.60
N LYS A 131 -11.15 0.48 17.63
CA LYS A 131 -10.02 0.85 18.47
C LYS A 131 -9.55 -0.39 19.24
N LEU A 132 -8.24 -0.53 19.43
CA LEU A 132 -7.71 -1.58 20.30
C LEU A 132 -8.16 -1.30 21.74
N ASP A 133 -8.88 -2.25 22.34
CA ASP A 133 -9.34 -2.16 23.73
C ASP A 133 -8.38 -2.89 24.68
N ASN A 134 -8.00 -4.11 24.30
CA ASN A 134 -7.06 -4.93 25.05
C ASN A 134 -6.30 -5.86 24.12
N TYR A 135 -5.05 -6.16 24.47
CA TYR A 135 -4.19 -7.11 23.77
C TYR A 135 -3.39 -7.91 24.81
N TYR A 136 -3.47 -9.23 24.72
CA TYR A 136 -2.73 -10.15 25.58
C TYR A 136 -1.79 -11.00 24.70
N PRO A 137 -0.46 -10.92 24.90
CA PRO A 137 0.48 -11.75 24.18
C PRO A 137 0.14 -13.24 24.35
N ALA A 138 0.18 -13.98 23.24
CA ALA A 138 0.02 -15.42 23.27
C ALA A 138 1.25 -16.10 23.88
N GLU A 139 1.10 -17.36 24.26
CA GLU A 139 2.17 -18.15 24.84
C GLU A 139 3.39 -18.25 23.90
N GLU A 140 4.60 -18.40 24.47
CA GLU A 140 5.87 -18.39 23.73
C GLU A 140 5.95 -19.43 22.59
N TYR A 141 5.21 -20.53 22.69
CA TYR A 141 5.19 -21.53 21.63
C TYR A 141 4.43 -21.06 20.37
N HIS A 142 3.59 -20.03 20.46
CA HIS A 142 2.91 -19.41 19.32
C HIS A 142 3.73 -18.30 18.65
N GLN A 143 4.62 -17.64 19.40
CA GLN A 143 5.49 -16.59 18.86
C GLN A 143 6.44 -17.19 17.81
N ASP A 144 6.51 -16.61 16.62
CA ASP A 144 7.35 -17.04 15.50
C ASP A 144 7.20 -18.54 15.19
N TYR A 145 5.95 -19.04 15.28
CA TYR A 145 5.67 -20.47 15.19
C TYR A 145 6.20 -21.12 13.90
N LEU A 146 6.07 -20.45 12.75
CA LEU A 146 6.53 -20.99 11.46
C LEU A 146 8.04 -20.87 11.26
N ASP A 147 8.72 -19.99 11.98
CA ASP A 147 10.20 -19.97 12.00
C ASP A 147 10.73 -21.14 12.84
N LYS A 148 10.05 -21.43 13.96
CA LYS A 148 10.33 -22.60 14.82
C LYS A 148 9.92 -23.93 14.14
N ASN A 149 8.87 -23.90 13.32
CA ASN A 149 8.27 -25.07 12.67
C ASN A 149 8.01 -24.82 11.17
N PRO A 150 9.03 -24.92 10.30
CA PRO A 150 8.89 -24.56 8.88
C PRO A 150 7.86 -25.38 8.08
N GLY A 151 7.52 -26.59 8.54
CA GLY A 151 6.46 -27.43 7.97
C GLY A 151 5.11 -27.30 8.69
N GLY A 152 4.96 -26.30 9.56
CA GLY A 152 3.75 -26.03 10.31
C GLY A 152 2.56 -25.65 9.42
N TYR A 153 1.37 -25.73 9.99
CA TYR A 153 0.15 -25.33 9.29
C TYR A 153 0.19 -23.84 8.92
N CYS A 154 -0.11 -23.55 7.66
CA CYS A 154 -0.28 -22.20 7.16
C CYS A 154 -1.26 -22.22 5.97
N HIS A 155 -2.35 -21.45 6.07
CA HIS A 155 -3.30 -21.29 4.96
C HIS A 155 -2.93 -20.14 4.01
N ILE A 156 -1.96 -19.31 4.39
CA ILE A 156 -1.50 -18.14 3.62
C ILE A 156 -0.38 -18.55 2.66
N ASP A 157 -0.49 -18.11 1.40
CA ASP A 157 0.60 -18.24 0.44
C ASP A 157 1.66 -17.15 0.67
N MET A 158 2.79 -17.54 1.24
CA MET A 158 3.90 -16.64 1.55
C MET A 158 4.48 -15.94 0.32
N ARG A 159 4.28 -16.47 -0.89
CA ARG A 159 4.77 -15.83 -2.13
C ARG A 159 4.10 -14.50 -2.40
N LYS A 160 2.89 -14.29 -1.88
CA LYS A 160 2.14 -13.04 -2.00
C LYS A 160 2.86 -11.81 -1.44
N VAL A 161 3.86 -11.98 -0.57
CA VAL A 161 4.68 -10.86 -0.10
C VAL A 161 5.48 -10.24 -1.24
N MET A 162 5.89 -11.05 -2.22
CA MET A 162 6.71 -10.61 -3.36
C MET A 162 5.88 -10.01 -4.49
N GLU A 163 4.54 -10.05 -4.42
CA GLU A 163 3.64 -9.49 -5.43
C GLU A 163 3.48 -7.97 -5.28
N ILE A 164 3.75 -7.44 -4.08
CA ILE A 164 3.66 -6.01 -3.78
C ILE A 164 5.07 -5.42 -3.89
N PRO A 165 5.31 -4.47 -4.80
CA PRO A 165 6.61 -3.84 -4.94
C PRO A 165 6.90 -2.94 -3.74
N PHE A 166 8.17 -2.94 -3.32
CA PHE A 166 8.68 -2.05 -2.29
C PHE A 166 9.60 -1.01 -2.93
N VAL A 167 9.43 0.25 -2.54
CA VAL A 167 10.26 1.38 -2.97
C VAL A 167 10.81 2.05 -1.71
N ASP A 168 12.09 1.83 -1.44
CA ASP A 168 12.77 2.41 -0.29
C ASP A 168 13.04 3.89 -0.56
N ALA A 169 12.39 4.78 0.20
CA ALA A 169 12.55 6.22 0.04
C ALA A 169 14.03 6.66 0.22
N ARG A 170 14.84 5.89 0.96
CA ARG A 170 16.23 6.22 1.29
C ARG A 170 17.17 6.08 0.10
N ASP A 171 16.76 5.35 -0.93
CA ASP A 171 17.51 5.21 -2.18
C ASP A 171 17.42 6.48 -3.06
N TYR A 172 16.48 7.37 -2.75
CA TYR A 172 16.19 8.57 -3.51
C TYR A 172 16.42 9.82 -2.65
N LYS A 173 16.80 10.94 -3.28
CA LYS A 173 17.09 12.19 -2.56
C LYS A 173 16.26 13.33 -3.12
N PRO A 174 15.67 14.17 -2.24
CA PRO A 174 15.03 15.41 -2.68
C PRO A 174 16.07 16.30 -3.37
N VAL A 175 15.62 17.02 -4.39
CA VAL A 175 16.45 17.95 -5.17
C VAL A 175 15.91 19.35 -4.97
N ALA A 176 16.79 20.30 -4.65
CA ALA A 176 16.38 21.69 -4.43
C ALA A 176 15.78 22.30 -5.71
N LYS A 177 14.76 23.16 -5.56
CA LYS A 177 14.06 23.79 -6.68
C LYS A 177 15.02 24.59 -7.59
N GLU A 178 16.03 25.23 -7.02
CA GLU A 178 17.05 25.99 -7.75
C GLU A 178 17.89 25.10 -8.66
N GLU A 179 18.12 23.84 -8.27
CA GLU A 179 18.80 22.85 -9.09
C GLU A 179 17.87 22.27 -10.15
N LEU A 180 16.60 22.01 -9.79
CA LEU A 180 15.59 21.59 -10.76
C LEU A 180 15.38 22.63 -11.86
N ARG A 181 15.44 23.93 -11.54
CA ARG A 181 15.33 25.01 -12.55
C ARG A 181 16.47 24.99 -13.58
N LYS A 182 17.63 24.44 -13.23
CA LYS A 182 18.78 24.28 -14.13
C LYS A 182 18.71 22.99 -14.96
N ARG A 183 18.07 21.94 -14.41
CA ARG A 183 17.98 20.60 -15.01
C ARG A 183 16.77 20.44 -15.93
N LEU A 184 15.64 21.04 -15.57
CA LEU A 184 14.36 20.87 -16.25
C LEU A 184 14.14 22.00 -17.26
N ASP A 185 13.49 21.68 -18.37
CA ASP A 185 12.95 22.72 -19.26
C ASP A 185 11.81 23.50 -18.57
N ASP A 186 11.38 24.59 -19.20
CA ASP A 186 10.43 25.51 -18.60
C ASP A 186 9.08 24.86 -18.28
N LEU A 187 8.58 23.97 -19.16
CA LEU A 187 7.31 23.29 -18.93
C LEU A 187 7.42 22.28 -17.78
N LYS A 188 8.46 21.44 -17.78
CA LYS A 188 8.73 20.46 -16.73
C LYS A 188 8.87 21.12 -15.37
N TYR A 189 9.60 22.23 -15.31
CA TYR A 189 9.73 22.98 -14.06
C TYR A 189 8.39 23.56 -13.58
N LYS A 190 7.62 24.20 -14.47
CA LYS A 190 6.31 24.77 -14.12
C LYS A 190 5.34 23.72 -13.62
N VAL A 191 5.30 22.56 -14.28
CA VAL A 191 4.46 21.44 -13.85
C VAL A 191 4.93 20.94 -12.48
N ALA A 192 6.19 20.51 -12.36
CA ALA A 192 6.69 19.85 -11.17
C ALA A 192 6.76 20.77 -9.93
N CYS A 193 7.15 22.04 -10.09
CA CYS A 193 7.48 22.93 -8.96
C CYS A 193 6.47 24.07 -8.72
N GLU A 194 5.63 24.39 -9.72
CA GLU A 194 4.65 25.49 -9.70
C GLU A 194 3.21 25.01 -9.92
N ASN A 195 2.97 23.70 -9.85
CA ASN A 195 1.67 23.05 -9.97
C ASN A 195 0.94 23.38 -11.28
N HIS A 196 1.68 23.62 -12.37
CA HIS A 196 1.09 23.79 -13.69
C HIS A 196 0.59 22.43 -14.24
N THR A 197 -0.28 22.48 -15.24
CA THR A 197 -0.80 21.31 -15.95
C THR A 197 -0.47 21.48 -17.44
N GLU A 198 0.19 20.48 -18.02
CA GLU A 198 0.51 20.46 -19.45
C GLU A 198 -0.76 20.30 -20.31
N ARG A 199 -0.65 20.60 -21.60
CA ARG A 199 -1.81 20.53 -22.51
C ARG A 199 -2.23 19.07 -22.76
N PRO A 200 -3.55 18.79 -22.80
CA PRO A 200 -4.04 17.46 -23.14
C PRO A 200 -3.65 17.10 -24.58
N PHE A 201 -3.29 15.83 -24.82
CA PHE A 201 -2.89 15.24 -26.11
C PHE A 201 -1.64 15.85 -26.78
N GLU A 202 -1.05 16.90 -26.20
CA GLU A 202 0.18 17.54 -26.66
C GLU A 202 1.34 17.24 -25.68
N ASN A 203 1.44 15.99 -25.22
CA ASN A 203 2.46 15.56 -24.26
C ASN A 203 3.09 14.21 -24.61
N GLU A 204 4.18 13.85 -23.93
CA GLU A 204 5.06 12.75 -24.32
C GLU A 204 4.46 11.36 -24.05
N TYR A 205 3.67 11.21 -22.97
CA TYR A 205 3.31 9.88 -22.45
C TYR A 205 1.82 9.57 -22.46
N TRP A 206 0.94 10.44 -22.97
CA TRP A 206 -0.50 10.12 -23.00
C TRP A 206 -0.79 8.83 -23.79
N ASN A 207 -0.12 8.60 -24.92
CA ASN A 207 -0.33 7.45 -25.82
C ASN A 207 0.83 6.42 -25.83
N VAL A 208 1.70 6.42 -24.82
CA VAL A 208 2.76 5.40 -24.72
C VAL A 208 2.22 4.12 -24.09
N ASP A 209 2.35 3.01 -24.81
CA ASP A 209 1.93 1.66 -24.37
C ASP A 209 3.12 0.69 -24.22
N GLU A 210 4.34 1.21 -24.29
CA GLU A 210 5.57 0.42 -24.13
C GLU A 210 5.71 -0.13 -22.70
N LYS A 211 6.39 -1.28 -22.58
CA LYS A 211 6.68 -1.89 -21.29
C LYS A 211 7.81 -1.14 -20.59
N GLY A 212 7.62 -0.83 -19.32
CA GLY A 212 8.60 -0.09 -18.54
C GLY A 212 8.00 0.47 -17.25
N ILE A 213 8.70 1.44 -16.68
CA ILE A 213 8.26 2.17 -15.49
C ILE A 213 8.31 3.67 -15.72
N TYR A 214 7.53 4.40 -14.93
CA TYR A 214 7.56 5.85 -14.89
C TYR A 214 8.14 6.28 -13.56
N VAL A 215 9.23 7.05 -13.61
CA VAL A 215 9.94 7.56 -12.44
C VAL A 215 9.69 9.06 -12.27
N ASP A 216 9.81 9.55 -11.05
CA ASP A 216 9.85 10.96 -10.70
C ASP A 216 10.99 11.65 -11.47
N ILE A 217 10.68 12.74 -12.19
CA ILE A 217 11.66 13.44 -13.02
C ILE A 217 12.73 14.19 -12.20
N ALA A 218 12.42 14.56 -10.96
CA ALA A 218 13.33 15.23 -10.04
C ALA A 218 14.29 14.23 -9.39
N THR A 219 13.75 13.15 -8.82
CA THR A 219 14.47 12.26 -7.90
C THR A 219 14.86 10.90 -8.49
N GLY A 220 14.15 10.44 -9.52
CA GLY A 220 14.24 9.08 -10.04
C GLY A 220 13.46 8.04 -9.23
N GLU A 221 12.70 8.42 -8.20
CA GLU A 221 11.85 7.49 -7.45
C GLU A 221 10.81 6.83 -8.39
N PRO A 222 10.69 5.50 -8.46
CA PRO A 222 9.65 4.83 -9.23
C PRO A 222 8.26 5.19 -8.74
N LEU A 223 7.40 5.62 -9.66
CA LEU A 223 6.04 6.07 -9.34
C LEU A 223 4.97 5.15 -9.91
N PHE A 224 5.11 4.71 -11.17
CA PHE A 224 4.08 3.91 -11.85
C PHE A 224 4.67 2.79 -12.70
N LEU A 225 3.91 1.70 -12.82
CA LEU A 225 4.22 0.59 -13.73
C LEU A 225 3.42 0.75 -15.03
N SER A 226 4.01 0.40 -16.17
CA SER A 226 3.28 0.46 -17.45
C SER A 226 2.04 -0.43 -17.49
N LYS A 227 2.00 -1.56 -16.75
CA LYS A 227 0.81 -2.44 -16.66
C LYS A 227 -0.41 -1.77 -16.03
N ASP A 228 -0.18 -0.76 -15.19
CA ASP A 228 -1.22 0.00 -14.52
C ASP A 228 -1.65 1.21 -15.34
N LYS A 229 -0.94 1.53 -16.43
CA LYS A 229 -1.36 2.55 -17.40
C LYS A 229 -2.59 2.06 -18.18
N PHE A 230 -3.48 2.99 -18.53
CA PHE A 230 -4.60 2.75 -19.43
C PHE A 230 -5.00 4.02 -20.18
N ASP A 231 -5.68 3.87 -21.32
CA ASP A 231 -6.25 5.01 -22.04
C ASP A 231 -7.57 5.43 -21.41
N ALA A 232 -7.58 6.62 -20.80
CA ALA A 232 -8.77 7.23 -20.21
C ALA A 232 -9.48 8.22 -21.15
N GLY A 233 -8.94 8.48 -22.35
CA GLY A 233 -9.45 9.48 -23.28
C GLY A 233 -9.36 10.93 -22.79
N CYS A 234 -8.63 11.18 -21.70
CA CYS A 234 -8.54 12.50 -21.06
C CYS A 234 -7.41 13.39 -21.60
N GLY A 235 -6.44 12.80 -22.32
CA GLY A 235 -5.31 13.51 -22.90
C GLY A 235 -4.05 13.59 -22.03
N TRP A 236 -4.05 12.98 -20.85
CA TRP A 236 -2.85 12.82 -19.99
C TRP A 236 -2.60 11.34 -19.69
N ALA A 237 -1.36 10.99 -19.33
CA ALA A 237 -1.03 9.65 -18.90
C ALA A 237 -1.89 9.26 -17.69
N SER A 238 -2.62 8.15 -17.80
CA SER A 238 -3.56 7.70 -16.78
C SER A 238 -3.17 6.34 -16.23
N PHE A 239 -3.09 6.22 -14.91
CA PHE A 239 -2.73 4.99 -14.21
C PHE A 239 -3.81 4.59 -13.23
N SER A 240 -4.02 3.28 -13.03
CA SER A 240 -4.98 2.79 -12.04
C SER A 240 -4.39 2.76 -10.63
N ASN A 241 -3.08 2.53 -10.50
CA ASN A 241 -2.38 2.41 -9.23
C ASN A 241 -0.96 2.97 -9.35
N PRO A 242 -0.40 3.55 -8.27
CA PRO A 242 1.04 3.74 -8.18
C PRO A 242 1.74 2.38 -8.07
N ILE A 243 3.07 2.38 -8.26
CA ILE A 243 3.89 1.18 -8.05
C ILE A 243 3.71 0.69 -6.61
N SER A 244 3.85 1.58 -5.62
CA SER A 244 3.58 1.34 -4.20
C SER A 244 2.67 2.45 -3.66
N GLU A 245 1.84 2.15 -2.65
CA GLU A 245 0.94 3.16 -2.07
C GLU A 245 1.70 4.33 -1.43
N ASP A 246 2.94 4.08 -0.99
CA ASP A 246 3.72 5.05 -0.22
C ASP A 246 4.45 6.08 -1.08
N VAL A 247 4.59 5.86 -2.40
CA VAL A 247 5.34 6.78 -3.29
C VAL A 247 4.54 8.03 -3.67
N ILE A 248 3.27 8.09 -3.30
CA ILE A 248 2.34 9.17 -3.62
C ILE A 248 1.85 9.84 -2.33
N VAL A 249 1.85 11.18 -2.35
CA VAL A 249 1.17 12.02 -1.36
C VAL A 249 -0.08 12.60 -2.00
N GLU A 250 -1.22 12.38 -1.35
CA GLU A 250 -2.51 12.92 -1.76
C GLU A 250 -2.85 14.17 -0.94
N VAL A 251 -3.09 15.30 -1.60
CA VAL A 251 -3.37 16.59 -0.96
C VAL A 251 -4.71 17.13 -1.45
N GLU A 252 -5.54 17.64 -0.55
CA GLU A 252 -6.81 18.28 -0.96
C GLU A 252 -6.52 19.56 -1.76
N ASP A 253 -7.10 19.65 -2.96
CA ASP A 253 -6.96 20.79 -3.86
C ASP A 253 -8.34 21.44 -4.08
N LEU A 254 -8.45 22.70 -3.63
CA LEU A 254 -9.65 23.54 -3.74
C LEU A 254 -9.52 24.63 -4.83
N SER A 255 -8.46 24.56 -5.65
CA SER A 255 -8.23 25.49 -6.74
C SER A 255 -9.30 25.41 -7.83
N HIS A 256 -9.42 26.49 -8.62
CA HIS A 256 -10.35 26.57 -9.76
C HIS A 256 -11.83 26.29 -9.42
N GLY A 257 -12.24 26.44 -8.16
CA GLY A 257 -13.62 26.22 -7.72
C GLY A 257 -14.06 24.75 -7.73
N MET A 258 -13.11 23.82 -7.82
CA MET A 258 -13.36 22.37 -7.77
C MET A 258 -12.77 21.79 -6.49
N ARG A 259 -13.30 20.65 -6.05
CA ARG A 259 -12.68 19.83 -5.00
C ARG A 259 -12.04 18.62 -5.67
N ARG A 260 -10.71 18.60 -5.73
CA ARG A 260 -9.91 17.53 -6.31
C ARG A 260 -8.90 17.03 -5.29
N VAL A 261 -8.22 15.94 -5.63
CA VAL A 261 -7.10 15.42 -4.85
C VAL A 261 -5.86 15.55 -5.71
N GLU A 262 -4.97 16.47 -5.35
CA GLU A 262 -3.64 16.60 -5.93
C GLU A 262 -2.79 15.38 -5.58
N VAL A 263 -1.98 14.96 -6.53
CA VAL A 263 -1.02 13.86 -6.42
C VAL A 263 0.38 14.45 -6.51
N ARG A 264 1.19 14.22 -5.49
CA ARG A 264 2.61 14.64 -5.43
C ARG A 264 3.50 13.42 -5.19
N SER A 265 4.76 13.47 -5.63
CA SER A 265 5.72 12.41 -5.32
C SER A 265 6.20 12.53 -3.87
N ARG A 266 6.40 11.39 -3.20
CA ARG A 266 6.81 11.36 -1.79
C ARG A 266 8.17 12.02 -1.56
N VAL A 267 9.22 11.62 -2.29
CA VAL A 267 10.59 12.11 -2.03
C VAL A 267 10.84 13.46 -2.68
N GLY A 268 10.32 13.68 -3.89
CA GLY A 268 10.55 14.91 -4.64
C GLY A 268 9.69 16.08 -4.19
N ASP A 269 8.54 15.81 -3.57
CA ASP A 269 7.48 16.79 -3.33
C ASP A 269 7.16 17.63 -4.58
N ILE A 270 7.16 16.98 -5.75
CA ILE A 270 6.78 17.61 -7.01
C ILE A 270 5.32 17.31 -7.34
N HIS A 271 4.64 18.28 -7.96
CA HIS A 271 3.32 18.08 -8.49
C HIS A 271 3.35 17.10 -9.67
N LEU A 272 2.56 16.04 -9.57
CA LEU A 272 2.40 15.02 -10.61
C LEU A 272 1.10 15.26 -11.39
N GLY A 273 0.02 15.57 -10.69
CA GLY A 273 -1.30 15.75 -11.28
C GLY A 273 -2.41 15.58 -10.23
N HIS A 274 -3.45 14.83 -10.60
CA HIS A 274 -4.62 14.61 -9.74
C HIS A 274 -5.10 13.17 -9.80
N VAL A 275 -5.80 12.72 -8.75
CA VAL A 275 -6.46 11.42 -8.70
C VAL A 275 -7.97 11.56 -8.63
N PHE A 276 -8.67 10.70 -9.37
CA PHE A 276 -10.12 10.66 -9.50
C PHE A 276 -10.65 9.24 -9.22
N ASP A 277 -11.93 9.15 -8.84
CA ASP A 277 -12.62 7.88 -8.57
C ASP A 277 -13.43 7.37 -9.78
N ASP A 278 -13.04 7.77 -10.99
CA ASP A 278 -13.68 7.44 -12.28
C ASP A 278 -12.84 6.45 -13.11
N GLY A 279 -11.91 5.74 -12.47
CA GLY A 279 -11.08 4.72 -13.11
C GLY A 279 -11.80 3.37 -13.30
N PRO A 280 -11.14 2.39 -13.94
CA PRO A 280 -11.71 1.07 -14.14
C PRO A 280 -11.95 0.35 -12.80
N ASP A 281 -13.20 -0.04 -12.52
CA ASP A 281 -13.54 -0.77 -11.28
C ASP A 281 -12.73 -2.07 -11.13
N SER A 282 -12.47 -2.77 -12.24
CA SER A 282 -11.63 -3.98 -12.28
C SER A 282 -10.19 -3.76 -11.82
N LYS A 283 -9.73 -2.51 -11.79
CA LYS A 283 -8.39 -2.09 -11.33
C LYS A 283 -8.44 -1.23 -10.06
N GLY A 284 -9.56 -1.21 -9.34
CA GLY A 284 -9.72 -0.46 -8.09
C GLY A 284 -10.47 0.87 -8.21
N GLY A 285 -10.92 1.25 -9.41
CA GLY A 285 -11.78 2.42 -9.62
C GLY A 285 -11.08 3.78 -9.52
N ARG A 286 -9.76 3.81 -9.32
CA ARG A 286 -8.97 5.05 -9.27
C ARG A 286 -8.34 5.36 -10.63
N ARG A 287 -8.20 6.65 -10.92
CA ARG A 287 -7.48 7.18 -12.08
C ARG A 287 -6.52 8.26 -11.64
N TYR A 288 -5.24 7.94 -11.63
CA TYR A 288 -4.14 8.88 -11.46
C TYR A 288 -3.85 9.52 -12.81
N CYS A 289 -4.24 10.78 -12.96
CA CYS A 289 -4.10 11.59 -14.16
C CYS A 289 -2.82 12.43 -14.03
N ILE A 290 -1.76 12.01 -14.70
CA ILE A 290 -0.39 12.48 -14.44
C ILE A 290 0.14 13.25 -15.64
N ASN A 291 0.79 14.39 -15.38
CA ASN A 291 1.50 15.15 -16.38
C ASN A 291 2.77 14.40 -16.79
N SER A 292 2.95 14.17 -18.09
CA SER A 292 4.18 13.62 -18.67
C SER A 292 5.41 14.44 -18.29
N ALA A 293 5.27 15.77 -18.22
CA ALA A 293 6.32 16.69 -17.82
C ALA A 293 6.83 16.52 -16.37
N SER A 294 6.13 15.74 -15.53
CA SER A 294 6.52 15.46 -14.13
C SER A 294 7.18 14.09 -13.93
N ILE A 295 7.19 13.26 -14.98
CA ILE A 295 7.70 11.89 -14.93
C ILE A 295 8.70 11.65 -16.07
N ARG A 296 9.46 10.56 -15.96
CA ARG A 296 10.32 10.06 -17.04
C ARG A 296 10.02 8.58 -17.25
N PHE A 297 9.80 8.18 -18.49
CA PHE A 297 9.63 6.77 -18.83
C PHE A 297 10.99 6.07 -18.95
N ILE A 298 11.10 4.87 -18.38
CA ILE A 298 12.25 3.97 -18.50
C ILE A 298 11.75 2.67 -19.16
N PRO A 299 12.12 2.43 -20.44
CA PRO A 299 11.76 1.20 -21.15
C PRO A 299 12.32 -0.05 -20.47
N GLU A 300 11.62 -1.17 -20.62
CA GLU A 300 11.97 -2.48 -20.02
C GLU A 300 13.43 -2.88 -20.28
N ASP A 301 13.94 -2.67 -21.49
CA ASP A 301 15.31 -3.02 -21.89
C ASP A 301 16.39 -2.11 -21.27
N LYS A 302 15.99 -0.98 -20.66
CA LYS A 302 16.88 -0.03 -19.96
C LYS A 302 16.79 -0.09 -18.45
N MET A 303 15.77 -0.75 -17.89
CA MET A 303 15.56 -0.78 -16.44
C MET A 303 16.74 -1.38 -15.67
N GLU A 304 17.34 -2.48 -16.15
CA GLU A 304 18.48 -3.11 -15.46
C GLU A 304 19.70 -2.17 -15.48
N GLU A 305 20.02 -1.59 -16.65
CA GLU A 305 21.14 -0.67 -16.86
C GLU A 305 21.01 0.59 -16.00
N GLU A 306 19.79 1.09 -15.82
CA GLU A 306 19.50 2.29 -15.04
C GLU A 306 19.27 2.04 -13.54
N GLY A 307 19.41 0.79 -13.05
CA GLY A 307 19.32 0.47 -11.61
C GLY A 307 17.90 0.18 -11.09
N TYR A 308 16.98 -0.17 -11.98
CA TYR A 308 15.58 -0.51 -11.69
C TYR A 308 15.24 -1.99 -11.95
N GLY A 309 16.25 -2.86 -12.07
CA GLY A 309 16.09 -4.29 -12.37
C GLY A 309 15.17 -5.04 -11.41
N GLN A 310 15.13 -4.66 -10.13
CA GLN A 310 14.24 -5.21 -9.11
C GLN A 310 12.75 -5.04 -9.43
N TYR A 311 12.40 -4.10 -10.31
CA TYR A 311 11.02 -3.83 -10.72
C TYR A 311 10.58 -4.59 -11.98
N LEU A 312 11.52 -5.19 -12.72
CA LEU A 312 11.23 -5.94 -13.96
C LEU A 312 10.17 -7.02 -13.76
N ARG A 313 10.20 -7.72 -12.63
CA ARG A 313 9.20 -8.75 -12.33
C ARG A 313 7.78 -8.20 -12.35
N PHE A 314 7.56 -6.96 -11.91
CA PHE A 314 6.21 -6.40 -11.80
C PHE A 314 5.62 -5.94 -13.13
N ILE A 315 6.42 -5.81 -14.18
CA ILE A 315 5.96 -5.50 -15.55
C ILE A 315 5.94 -6.71 -16.48
N LYS A 316 6.67 -7.78 -16.12
CA LYS A 316 6.77 -9.03 -16.90
C LYS A 316 5.63 -10.02 -16.63
N PHE A 317 4.99 -9.98 -15.47
CA PHE A 317 3.85 -10.86 -15.17
C PHE A 317 2.58 -10.43 -15.94
N ILE A 318 2.50 -10.90 -17.18
CA ILE A 318 1.24 -11.19 -17.86
C ILE A 318 1.28 -12.67 -18.20
N GLN A 319 0.65 -13.49 -17.35
CA GLN A 319 0.05 -14.78 -17.69
C GLN A 319 -0.79 -15.27 -16.51
#